data_AF-A0A849I5Y8-F1
#
_entry.id   AF-A0A849I5Y8-F1
#
_cell.length_a   1.000
_cell.length_b   1.000
_cell.length_c   1.000
_cell.angle_alpha   90.00
_cell.angle_beta   90.00
_cell.angle_gamma   90.00
#
_symmetry.space_group_name_H-M   'P 1'
#
loop_
_entity.id
_entity.type
_entity.pdbx_description
1 polymer ?
#
loop_
_entity_poly.entity_id
_entity_poly.type
_entity_poly.pdbx_seq_one_letter_code
_entity_poly.pdbx_strand_id
1 'polypeptide(L)'
;MARKPNPGLIDDDAPELSDAELAEMRPARDALPPELYAALTQRKPGQRGPGKKPAMVPVTVRLAPDVVAAFKATGENWQKLMRDAIVAGRPDRAESGQEPRPDPKRTRLQKRWGAA
;
A
#
# COMPACT_ATOMS: atom_id res chain seq x y z
N MET A 1 -20.09 -2.13 -4.04
CA MET A 1 -21.49 -1.84 -3.68
C MET A 1 -21.55 -1.77 -2.16
N ALA A 2 -22.13 -0.71 -1.59
CA ALA A 2 -22.31 -0.63 -0.14
C ALA A 2 -23.25 -1.76 0.32
N ARG A 3 -22.90 -2.46 1.41
CA ARG A 3 -23.79 -3.45 2.00
C ARG A 3 -24.97 -2.71 2.64
N LYS A 4 -26.19 -3.23 2.47
CA LYS A 4 -27.37 -2.70 3.16
C LYS A 4 -27.18 -2.83 4.68
N PRO A 5 -27.56 -1.83 5.48
CA PRO A 5 -27.53 -1.93 6.95
C PRO A 5 -28.39 -3.11 7.42
N ASN A 6 -27.96 -3.77 8.50
CA ASN A 6 -28.78 -4.79 9.14
C ASN A 6 -29.80 -4.09 10.05
N PRO A 7 -31.12 -4.18 9.79
CA PRO A 7 -32.13 -3.44 10.54
C PRO A 7 -32.20 -3.83 12.02
N GLY A 8 -31.75 -5.03 12.41
CA GLY A 8 -31.68 -5.43 13.82
C GLY A 8 -30.50 -4.85 14.61
N LEU A 9 -29.66 -4.02 13.99
CA LEU A 9 -28.51 -3.34 14.63
C LEU A 9 -28.64 -1.81 14.60
N ILE A 10 -29.77 -1.28 14.11
CA ILE A 10 -30.07 0.16 14.12
C ILE A 10 -30.75 0.46 15.47
N ASP A 11 -30.22 1.42 16.20
CA ASP A 11 -30.74 1.86 17.50
C ASP A 11 -31.40 3.23 17.32
N ASP A 12 -32.72 3.32 17.53
CA ASP A 12 -33.49 4.55 17.36
C ASP A 12 -33.13 5.62 18.43
N ASP A 13 -32.54 5.20 19.56
CA ASP A 13 -32.08 6.11 20.62
C ASP A 13 -30.68 6.70 20.32
N ALA A 14 -29.98 6.19 19.30
CA ALA A 14 -28.67 6.66 18.87
C ALA A 14 -28.79 7.45 17.54
N PRO A 15 -28.92 8.79 17.59
CA PRO A 15 -29.04 9.58 16.37
C PRO A 15 -27.78 9.49 15.49
N GLU A 16 -27.97 9.72 14.20
CA GLU A 16 -26.87 9.78 13.23
C GLU A 16 -25.91 10.93 13.58
N LEU A 17 -24.61 10.65 13.52
CA LEU A 17 -23.55 11.63 13.75
C LEU A 17 -23.55 12.70 12.65
N SER A 18 -23.50 13.97 13.05
CA SER A 18 -23.28 15.08 12.12
C SER A 18 -21.80 15.19 11.70
N ASP A 19 -21.56 15.82 10.55
CA ASP A 19 -20.20 16.08 10.05
C ASP A 19 -19.37 16.95 11.01
N ALA A 20 -20.03 17.87 11.72
CA ALA A 20 -19.39 18.73 12.71
C ALA A 20 -18.93 17.90 13.93
N GLU A 21 -19.78 17.03 14.45
CA GLU A 21 -19.44 16.14 15.56
C GLU A 21 -18.31 15.17 15.18
N LEU A 22 -18.33 14.66 13.94
CA LEU A 22 -17.28 13.78 13.45
C LEU A 22 -15.93 14.49 13.35
N ALA A 23 -15.92 15.78 12.99
CA ALA A 23 -14.70 16.58 12.88
C ALA A 23 -14.02 16.83 14.23
N GLU A 24 -14.78 16.85 15.32
CA GLU A 24 -14.27 17.06 16.68
C GLU A 24 -13.75 15.77 17.34
N MET A 25 -14.06 14.60 16.77
CA MET A 25 -13.63 13.32 17.33
C MET A 25 -12.11 13.16 17.29
N ARG A 26 -11.57 12.61 18.38
CA ARG A 26 -10.14 12.33 18.52
C ARG A 26 -9.82 10.89 18.13
N PRO A 27 -8.64 10.64 17.53
CA PRO A 27 -8.17 9.28 17.27
C PRO A 27 -8.10 8.45 18.55
N ALA A 28 -8.46 7.16 18.49
CA ALA A 28 -8.48 6.27 19.65
C ALA A 28 -7.13 6.16 20.38
N ARG A 29 -6.01 6.31 19.66
CA ARG A 29 -4.65 6.35 20.25
C ARG A 29 -4.42 7.53 21.20
N ASP A 30 -5.17 8.62 21.00
CA ASP A 30 -5.01 9.88 21.73
C ASP A 30 -6.06 9.99 22.84
N ALA A 31 -7.14 9.20 22.77
CA ALA A 31 -8.27 9.22 23.70
C ALA A 31 -8.29 8.06 24.71
N LEU A 32 -7.67 6.91 24.40
CA LEU A 32 -7.64 5.74 25.26
C LEU A 32 -6.35 5.67 26.10
N PRO A 33 -6.38 5.06 27.30
CA PRO A 33 -5.16 4.70 28.03
C PRO A 33 -4.23 3.85 27.16
N PRO A 34 -2.91 4.06 27.21
CA PRO A 34 -1.94 3.37 26.34
C PRO A 34 -2.04 1.84 26.41
N GLU A 35 -2.27 1.29 27.61
CA GLU A 35 -2.35 -0.14 27.87
C GLU A 35 -3.59 -0.75 27.19
N LEU A 36 -4.72 -0.05 27.26
CA LEU A 36 -5.96 -0.48 26.62
C LEU A 36 -5.86 -0.37 25.11
N TYR A 37 -5.31 0.73 24.60
CA TYR A 37 -5.08 0.90 23.17
C TYR A 37 -4.17 -0.21 22.62
N ALA A 38 -3.08 -0.54 23.33
CA ALA A 38 -2.20 -1.64 22.95
C ALA A 38 -2.93 -2.97 22.95
N ALA A 39 -3.71 -3.29 23.98
CA ALA A 39 -4.47 -4.55 24.06
C ALA A 39 -5.49 -4.70 22.90
N LEU A 40 -6.18 -3.63 22.53
CA LEU A 40 -7.18 -3.63 21.47
C LEU A 40 -6.57 -3.66 20.05
N THR A 41 -5.39 -3.06 19.88
CA THR A 41 -4.71 -2.98 18.57
C THR A 41 -3.66 -4.06 18.34
N GLN A 42 -3.33 -4.84 19.37
CA GLN A 42 -2.45 -5.99 19.26
C GLN A 42 -3.00 -7.01 18.26
N ARG A 43 -2.14 -7.41 17.32
CA ARG A 43 -2.49 -8.42 16.32
C ARG A 43 -2.69 -9.77 17.00
N LYS A 44 -3.79 -10.44 16.69
CA LYS A 44 -4.02 -11.83 17.11
C LYS A 44 -2.98 -12.76 16.46
N PRO A 45 -2.57 -13.85 17.14
CA PRO A 45 -1.75 -14.88 16.53
C PRO A 45 -2.33 -15.33 15.17
N GLY A 46 -1.48 -15.39 14.14
CA GLY A 46 -1.87 -15.74 12.77
C GLY A 46 -2.25 -14.57 11.86
N GLN A 47 -2.43 -13.35 12.39
CA GLN A 47 -2.62 -12.16 11.56
C GLN A 47 -1.30 -11.71 10.94
N ARG A 48 -1.24 -11.70 9.60
CA ARG A 48 -0.04 -11.34 8.86
C ARG A 48 0.26 -9.85 9.06
N GLY A 49 1.46 -9.53 9.54
CA GLY A 49 1.92 -8.15 9.64
C GLY A 49 2.15 -7.52 8.25
N PRO A 50 2.32 -6.18 8.19
CA PRO A 50 2.83 -5.51 7.01
C PRO A 50 4.10 -6.24 6.56
N GLY A 51 4.10 -6.70 5.31
CA GLY A 51 5.24 -7.44 4.77
C GLY A 51 6.51 -6.63 4.98
N LYS A 52 7.51 -7.20 5.67
CA LYS A 52 8.80 -6.51 5.94
C LYS A 52 9.54 -6.09 4.68
N LYS A 53 9.21 -6.70 3.53
CA LYS A 53 9.80 -6.40 2.22
C LYS A 53 8.77 -5.71 1.34
N PRO A 54 9.19 -4.71 0.53
CA PRO A 54 8.34 -4.14 -0.51
C PRO A 54 7.75 -5.26 -1.37
N ALA A 55 6.48 -5.12 -1.75
CA ALA A 55 5.84 -6.07 -2.65
C ALA A 55 6.57 -6.07 -4.00
N MET A 56 6.69 -7.26 -4.60
CA MET A 56 7.16 -7.37 -5.98
C MET A 56 6.14 -6.71 -6.90
N VAL A 57 6.61 -5.89 -7.83
CA VAL A 57 5.76 -5.21 -8.81
C VAL A 57 5.55 -6.18 -9.98
N PRO A 58 4.30 -6.59 -10.29
CA PRO A 58 4.04 -7.39 -11.49
C PRO A 58 4.22 -6.51 -12.73
N VAL A 59 5.09 -6.94 -13.64
CA VAL A 59 5.35 -6.25 -14.91
C VAL A 59 5.25 -7.27 -16.04
N THR A 60 4.61 -6.88 -17.15
CA THR A 60 4.60 -7.66 -18.38
C THR A 60 5.80 -7.26 -19.23
N VAL A 61 6.77 -8.17 -19.40
CA VAL A 61 7.96 -7.98 -20.24
C VAL A 61 7.96 -9.01 -21.37
N ARG A 62 8.38 -8.62 -22.57
CA ARG A 62 8.58 -9.55 -23.69
C ARG A 62 10.03 -10.01 -23.69
N LEU A 63 10.23 -11.33 -23.68
CA LEU A 63 11.55 -11.98 -23.71
C LEU A 63 11.62 -12.88 -24.95
N ALA A 64 12.83 -13.10 -25.46
CA ALA A 64 13.06 -14.07 -26.53
C ALA A 64 12.70 -15.49 -26.04
N PRO A 65 12.10 -16.34 -26.91
CA PRO A 65 11.56 -17.64 -26.50
C PRO A 65 12.63 -18.62 -26.03
N ASP A 66 13.82 -18.55 -26.62
CA ASP A 66 15.01 -19.33 -26.25
C ASP A 66 15.49 -19.01 -24.83
N VAL A 67 15.48 -17.73 -24.44
CA VAL A 67 15.83 -17.30 -23.07
C VAL A 67 14.85 -17.89 -22.06
N VAL A 68 13.55 -17.80 -22.35
CA VAL A 68 12.52 -18.37 -21.45
C VAL A 68 12.66 -19.88 -21.34
N ALA A 69 12.93 -20.57 -22.45
CA ALA A 69 13.16 -22.01 -22.47
C ALA A 69 14.39 -22.41 -21.64
N ALA A 70 15.51 -21.69 -21.80
CA ALA A 70 16.75 -21.93 -21.07
C ALA A 70 16.55 -21.81 -19.55
N PHE A 71 15.85 -20.77 -19.08
CA PHE A 71 15.54 -20.65 -17.65
C PHE A 71 14.59 -21.75 -17.21
N LYS A 72 13.48 -22.00 -17.90
CA LYS A 72 12.52 -23.05 -17.50
C LYS A 72 13.14 -24.44 -17.36
N ALA A 73 14.16 -24.76 -18.17
CA ALA A 73 14.91 -26.01 -18.08
C ALA A 73 15.65 -26.20 -16.74
N THR A 74 15.88 -25.12 -15.97
CA THR A 74 16.52 -25.18 -14.63
C THR A 74 15.62 -25.72 -13.51
N GLY A 75 14.32 -25.94 -13.77
CA GLY A 75 13.38 -26.52 -12.80
C GLY A 75 12.69 -25.50 -11.89
N GLU A 76 12.31 -25.93 -10.69
CA GLU A 76 11.36 -25.25 -9.77
C GLU A 76 11.71 -23.79 -9.43
N ASN A 77 12.99 -23.39 -9.55
CA ASN A 77 13.49 -22.07 -9.18
C ASN A 77 13.85 -21.16 -10.37
N TRP A 78 13.42 -21.48 -11.59
CA TRP A 78 13.81 -20.73 -12.78
C TRP A 78 13.46 -19.23 -12.74
N GLN A 79 12.33 -18.87 -12.12
CA GLN A 79 11.92 -17.47 -11.97
C GLN A 79 12.82 -16.70 -11.01
N LYS A 80 13.30 -17.36 -9.95
CA LYS A 80 14.26 -16.78 -9.00
C LYS A 80 15.59 -16.51 -9.69
N LEU A 81 16.08 -17.49 -10.47
CA LEU A 81 17.31 -17.34 -11.25
C LEU A 81 17.19 -16.21 -12.28
N MET A 82 16.06 -16.12 -12.99
CA MET A 82 15.80 -15.03 -13.93
C MET A 82 15.77 -13.67 -13.21
N ARG A 83 15.13 -13.58 -12.04
CA ARG A 83 15.16 -12.36 -11.21
C ARG A 83 16.58 -11.98 -10.83
N ASP A 84 17.40 -12.94 -10.39
CA ASP A 84 18.76 -12.68 -9.95
C ASP A 84 19.65 -12.22 -11.13
N ALA A 85 19.44 -12.76 -12.32
CA ALA A 85 20.08 -12.29 -13.55
C ALA A 85 19.69 -10.84 -13.90
N ILE A 86 18.40 -10.48 -13.77
CA ILE A 86 17.93 -9.10 -13.98
C ILE A 86 18.53 -8.14 -12.94
N VAL A 87 18.67 -8.58 -11.69
CA VAL A 87 19.33 -7.79 -10.63
C VAL A 87 20.81 -7.57 -10.95
N ALA A 88 21.51 -8.60 -11.43
CA ALA A 88 22.91 -8.50 -11.82
C ALA A 88 23.13 -7.58 -13.04
N GLY A 89 22.19 -7.56 -13.99
CA GLY A 89 22.21 -6.67 -15.15
C GLY A 89 21.67 -5.26 -14.88
N ARG A 90 21.34 -4.93 -13.62
CA ARG A 90 20.87 -3.59 -13.26
C ARG A 90 21.98 -2.58 -13.58
N PRO A 91 21.70 -1.50 -14.34
CA PRO A 91 22.68 -0.45 -14.51
C PRO A 91 22.99 0.13 -13.13
N ASP A 92 24.26 0.10 -12.73
CA ASP A 92 24.71 0.76 -11.51
C ASP A 92 24.29 2.24 -11.57
N ARG A 93 23.92 2.79 -10.41
CA ARG A 93 23.18 4.05 -10.25
C ARG A 93 23.98 5.32 -10.64
N ALA A 94 25.02 5.20 -11.45
CA ALA A 94 25.69 6.32 -12.12
C ALA A 94 25.23 6.29 -13.57
N GLU A 95 24.04 6.80 -13.92
CA GLU A 95 23.94 7.97 -14.82
C GLU A 95 22.48 8.45 -15.00
N SER A 96 21.71 8.61 -13.92
CA SER A 96 20.42 9.33 -14.04
C SER A 96 20.15 10.25 -12.87
N GLY A 97 20.68 11.47 -13.00
CA GLY A 97 20.08 12.67 -12.41
C GLY A 97 18.72 12.99 -13.05
N GLN A 98 17.84 12.00 -13.17
CA GLN A 98 16.45 12.21 -13.53
C GLN A 98 15.69 12.36 -12.21
N GLU A 99 15.64 13.59 -11.71
CA GLU A 99 14.62 14.04 -10.76
C GLU A 99 13.27 13.43 -11.20
N PRO A 100 12.50 12.79 -10.31
CA PRO A 100 11.20 12.26 -10.70
C PRO A 100 10.37 13.42 -11.25
N ARG A 101 10.09 13.38 -12.57
CA ARG A 101 9.28 14.38 -13.25
C ARG A 101 8.02 14.59 -12.42
N PRO A 102 7.77 15.81 -11.89
CA PRO A 102 6.67 16.01 -10.96
C PRO A 102 5.38 15.61 -11.66
N ASP A 103 4.59 14.78 -10.97
CA ASP A 103 3.26 14.36 -11.42
C ASP A 103 2.46 15.62 -11.78
N PRO A 104 1.98 15.77 -13.03
CA PRO A 104 1.24 16.95 -13.46
C PRO A 104 -0.02 17.20 -12.60
N LYS A 105 -0.50 16.19 -11.86
CA LYS A 105 -1.62 16.32 -10.93
C LYS A 105 -1.24 16.91 -9.56
N ARG A 106 0.02 16.80 -9.10
CA ARG A 106 0.48 17.44 -7.84
C ARG A 106 0.67 18.95 -8.02
N THR A 107 1.08 19.39 -9.20
CA THR A 107 1.30 20.83 -9.50
C THR A 107 0.01 21.66 -9.58
N ARG A 108 -1.15 21.01 -9.80
CA ARG A 108 -2.45 21.71 -9.84
C ARG A 108 -3.04 22.04 -8.46
N LEU A 109 -2.55 21.39 -7.39
CA LEU A 109 -3.07 21.60 -6.04
C LEU A 109 -2.35 22.73 -5.29
N GLN A 110 -1.04 22.91 -5.51
CA GLN A 110 -0.26 23.97 -4.85
C GLN A 110 -0.55 25.38 -5.42
N LYS A 111 -0.90 25.52 -6.71
CA LYS A 111 -1.27 26.82 -7.29
C LYS A 111 -2.68 27.32 -6.92
N ARG A 112 -3.47 26.55 -6.15
CA ARG A 112 -4.81 26.99 -5.71
C ARG A 112 -4.87 27.47 -4.26
N TRP A 113 -3.82 27.27 -3.46
CA TRP A 113 -3.80 27.58 -2.01
C TRP A 113 -2.44 28.19 -1.61
N GLY A 114 -2.08 29.33 -2.20
CA GLY A 114 -0.81 30.02 -1.91
C GLY A 114 -0.77 31.43 -2.49
N ALA A 115 -1.66 32.30 -2.02
CA ALA A 115 -1.54 33.76 -2.10
C ALA A 115 -2.48 34.38 -1.05
N ALA A 116 -1.96 34.53 0.16
CA ALA A 116 -2.31 35.57 1.11
C ALA A 116 -1.04 35.84 1.92
#